data_AF-A0A7L0HME3-F1
#
_entry.id   AF-A0A7L0HME3-F1
#
_cell.length_a   1.000
_cell.length_b   1.000
_cell.length_c   1.000
_cell.angle_alpha   90.00
_cell.angle_beta   90.00
_cell.angle_gamma   90.00
#
_symmetry.space_group_name_H-M   'P 1'
#
loop_
_entity.id
_entity.type
_entity.pdbx_description
1 polymer ?
#
loop_
_entity_poly.entity_id
_entity_poly.type
_entity_poly.pdbx_seq_one_letter_code
_entity_poly.pdbx_strand_id
1 'polypeptide(L)'
;GETGSGKSTLINSLFNTTFDDPVSSHFLPSVKLRAQTYELQEANVLLKLTIVNTVGFGDQINKEDSYQPIVDYIDAQFEAYLQEELKIKRSLFSYHDTRIHVCLYFISPTGHSLKTLDLLAMKSLDSKVNIIPIIGKADSISKTELQKFKNKIMSELVSNGVQIYQFPTDDETISKINTIMNV
;
A
#
# COMPACT_ATOMS: atom_id res chain seq x y z
N GLY A 1 1.16 -1.07 -7.07
CA GLY A 1 1.40 -2.48 -7.46
C GLY A 1 0.81 -2.75 -8.83
N GLU A 2 1.52 -3.47 -9.69
CA GLU A 2 1.18 -3.70 -11.12
C GLU A 2 -0.20 -4.36 -11.34
N THR A 3 -0.76 -4.19 -12.54
CA THR A 3 -2.01 -4.86 -12.94
C THR A 3 -1.83 -6.38 -12.91
N GLY A 4 -2.75 -7.10 -12.25
CA GLY A 4 -2.65 -8.56 -12.10
C GLY A 4 -1.70 -9.06 -10.99
N SER A 5 -1.21 -8.18 -10.11
CA SER A 5 -0.32 -8.55 -8.99
C SER A 5 -1.02 -9.28 -7.83
N GLY A 6 -2.35 -9.47 -7.89
CA GLY A 6 -3.13 -10.15 -6.84
C GLY A 6 -3.66 -9.23 -5.74
N LYS A 7 -3.76 -7.92 -5.98
CA LYS A 7 -4.26 -6.91 -5.02
C LYS A 7 -5.63 -7.29 -4.43
N SER A 8 -6.62 -7.47 -5.28
CA SER A 8 -8.00 -7.77 -4.88
C SER A 8 -8.11 -9.13 -4.19
N THR A 9 -7.35 -10.13 -4.67
CA THR A 9 -7.30 -11.46 -4.04
C THR A 9 -6.74 -11.42 -2.63
N LEU A 10 -5.65 -10.65 -2.38
CA LEU A 10 -5.09 -10.51 -1.05
C LEU A 10 -6.10 -9.86 -0.10
N ILE A 11 -6.72 -8.76 -0.53
CA ILE A 11 -7.68 -8.02 0.29
C ILE A 11 -8.91 -8.87 0.62
N ASN A 12 -9.43 -9.63 -0.35
CA ASN A 12 -10.52 -10.57 -0.11
C ASN A 12 -10.14 -11.64 0.92
N SER A 13 -8.92 -12.17 0.84
CA SER A 13 -8.42 -13.15 1.80
C SER A 13 -8.17 -12.57 3.18
N LEU A 14 -7.79 -11.30 3.27
CA LEU A 14 -7.44 -10.62 4.52
C LEU A 14 -8.69 -10.33 5.36
N PHE A 15 -9.78 -9.90 4.71
CA PHE A 15 -11.06 -9.64 5.37
C PHE A 15 -12.05 -10.81 5.30
N ASN A 16 -11.67 -11.92 4.65
CA ASN A 16 -12.52 -13.08 4.42
C ASN A 16 -13.88 -12.71 3.78
N THR A 17 -13.86 -11.73 2.86
CA THR A 17 -15.03 -11.17 2.17
C THR A 17 -14.74 -10.97 0.70
N THR A 18 -15.75 -11.10 -0.16
CA THR A 18 -15.59 -10.82 -1.59
C THR A 18 -15.95 -9.36 -1.87
N PHE A 19 -14.94 -8.53 -2.10
CA PHE A 19 -15.15 -7.17 -2.58
C PHE A 19 -15.34 -7.18 -4.11
N ASP A 20 -16.33 -6.43 -4.57
CA ASP A 20 -16.62 -6.27 -6.00
C ASP A 20 -15.58 -5.32 -6.64
N ASP A 21 -14.54 -5.92 -7.22
CA ASP A 21 -13.46 -5.21 -7.90
C ASP A 21 -13.35 -5.73 -9.35
N PRO A 22 -13.79 -4.95 -10.35
CA PRO A 22 -13.77 -5.39 -11.74
C PRO A 22 -12.33 -5.49 -12.25
N VAL A 23 -12.09 -6.56 -13.02
CA VAL A 23 -10.78 -6.81 -13.62
C VAL A 23 -10.35 -5.62 -14.48
N SER A 24 -9.19 -5.07 -14.16
CA SER A 24 -8.63 -3.92 -14.87
C SER A 24 -7.97 -4.36 -16.17
N SER A 25 -8.17 -3.59 -17.24
CA SER A 25 -7.47 -3.79 -18.52
C SER A 25 -6.02 -3.32 -18.44
N HIS A 26 -5.12 -3.99 -19.14
CA HIS A 26 -3.71 -3.61 -19.30
C HIS A 26 -3.50 -2.42 -20.26
N PHE A 27 -4.55 -1.94 -20.93
CA PHE A 27 -4.47 -0.89 -21.96
C PHE A 27 -4.89 0.49 -21.46
N LEU A 28 -4.68 0.78 -20.18
CA LEU A 28 -5.08 2.06 -19.61
C LEU A 28 -4.07 3.17 -19.93
N PRO A 29 -4.53 4.33 -20.43
CA PRO A 29 -3.64 5.42 -20.86
C PRO A 29 -2.98 6.13 -19.67
N SER A 30 -3.54 6.03 -18.47
CA SER A 30 -3.02 6.66 -17.26
C SER A 30 -3.34 5.83 -16.02
N VAL A 31 -2.53 6.02 -14.98
CA VAL A 31 -2.80 5.46 -13.65
C VAL A 31 -4.00 6.17 -13.04
N LYS A 32 -4.97 5.40 -12.56
CA LYS A 32 -6.15 5.90 -11.85
C LYS A 32 -6.29 5.22 -10.51
N LEU A 33 -6.93 5.90 -9.57
CA LEU A 33 -7.29 5.34 -8.28
C LEU A 33 -8.79 5.11 -8.21
N ARG A 34 -9.16 3.97 -7.65
CA ARG A 34 -10.55 3.60 -7.38
C ARG A 34 -10.67 3.36 -5.88
N ALA A 35 -11.45 4.22 -5.22
CA ALA A 35 -11.77 4.08 -3.80
C ALA A 35 -13.14 3.43 -3.64
N GLN A 36 -13.23 2.42 -2.77
CA GLN A 36 -14.47 1.76 -2.39
C GLN A 36 -14.52 1.64 -0.88
N THR A 37 -15.63 2.10 -0.30
CA THR A 37 -15.85 2.06 1.15
C THR A 37 -16.84 0.97 1.50
N TYR A 38 -16.51 0.19 2.51
CA TYR A 38 -17.27 -0.93 3.02
C TYR A 38 -17.43 -0.77 4.53
N GLU A 39 -18.59 -1.15 5.03
CA GLU A 39 -18.83 -1.27 6.46
C GLU A 39 -18.73 -2.75 6.82
N LEU A 40 -17.74 -3.07 7.65
CA LEU A 40 -17.42 -4.42 8.08
C LEU A 40 -17.60 -4.49 9.60
N GLN A 41 -17.95 -5.67 10.10
CA GLN A 41 -17.94 -5.95 11.52
C GLN A 41 -16.82 -6.95 11.79
N GLU A 42 -15.69 -6.47 12.32
CA GLU A 42 -14.55 -7.31 12.67
C GLU A 42 -14.51 -7.49 14.19
N ALA A 43 -14.71 -8.73 14.64
CA ALA A 43 -15.01 -9.05 16.03
C ALA A 43 -16.21 -8.25 16.58
N ASN A 44 -15.96 -7.27 17.45
CA ASN A 44 -16.97 -6.42 18.10
C ASN A 44 -16.87 -4.94 17.70
N VAL A 45 -16.09 -4.60 16.67
CA VAL A 45 -15.90 -3.22 16.21
C VAL A 45 -16.55 -3.05 14.83
N LEU A 46 -17.36 -2.01 14.69
CA LEU A 46 -17.84 -1.55 13.40
C LEU A 46 -16.69 -0.82 12.69
N LEU A 47 -16.13 -1.46 11.66
CA LEU A 47 -15.03 -0.94 10.87
C LEU A 47 -15.56 -0.36 9.56
N LYS A 48 -15.35 0.93 9.35
CA LYS A 48 -15.56 1.57 8.04
C LYS A 48 -14.25 1.52 7.26
N LEU A 49 -14.11 0.49 6.43
CA LEU A 49 -12.91 0.24 5.64
C LEU A 49 -13.03 0.90 4.26
N THR A 50 -12.06 1.74 3.89
CA THR A 50 -11.94 2.25 2.52
C THR A 50 -10.72 1.62 1.84
N ILE A 51 -10.96 0.89 0.76
CA ILE A 51 -9.93 0.26 -0.06
C ILE A 51 -9.71 1.14 -1.28
N VAL A 52 -8.47 1.60 -1.48
CA VAL A 52 -8.08 2.40 -2.63
C VAL A 52 -7.14 1.60 -3.53
N ASN A 53 -7.63 1.21 -4.70
CA ASN A 53 -6.89 0.41 -5.66
C ASN A 53 -6.29 1.27 -6.76
N THR A 54 -5.00 1.04 -7.05
CA THR A 54 -4.32 1.58 -8.23
C THR A 54 -4.65 0.74 -9.46
N VAL A 55 -5.18 1.38 -10.49
CA VAL A 55 -5.56 0.79 -11.78
C VAL A 55 -4.61 1.33 -12.85
N GLY A 56 -4.02 0.45 -13.66
CA GLY A 56 -3.12 0.86 -14.74
C GLY A 56 -1.67 1.13 -14.31
N PHE A 57 -1.31 0.89 -13.04
CA PHE A 57 0.05 1.13 -12.55
C PHE A 57 1.05 0.20 -13.25
N GLY A 58 2.04 0.78 -13.94
CA GLY A 58 3.11 0.05 -14.62
C GLY A 58 2.76 -0.45 -16.03
N ASP A 59 1.55 -0.17 -16.54
CA ASP A 59 1.09 -0.57 -17.88
C ASP A 59 1.55 0.40 -18.99
N GLN A 60 1.91 1.65 -18.64
CA GLN A 60 2.33 2.67 -19.62
C GLN A 60 3.75 2.43 -20.13
N ILE A 61 4.06 2.90 -21.35
CA ILE A 61 5.43 2.85 -21.89
C ILE A 61 6.34 3.84 -21.13
N ASN A 62 5.87 5.07 -20.93
CA ASN A 62 6.53 6.02 -20.05
C ASN A 62 5.99 5.85 -18.62
N LYS A 63 6.88 5.47 -17.69
CA LYS A 63 6.54 5.13 -16.31
C LYS A 63 7.12 6.11 -15.28
N GLU A 64 7.78 7.18 -15.74
CA GLU A 64 8.49 8.11 -14.86
C GLU A 64 7.53 8.80 -13.88
N ASP A 65 6.34 9.18 -14.31
CA ASP A 65 5.34 9.90 -13.50
C ASP A 65 4.16 9.02 -13.05
N SER A 66 4.30 7.69 -13.10
CA SER A 66 3.20 6.77 -12.73
C SER A 66 2.80 6.88 -11.25
N TYR A 67 3.65 7.43 -10.39
CA TYR A 67 3.34 7.67 -8.98
C TYR A 67 2.58 8.97 -8.73
N GLN A 68 2.60 9.92 -9.67
CA GLN A 68 2.03 11.26 -9.47
C GLN A 68 0.53 11.21 -9.11
N PRO A 69 -0.33 10.46 -9.83
CA PRO A 69 -1.75 10.36 -9.46
C PRO A 69 -1.98 9.72 -8.08
N ILE A 70 -1.02 8.92 -7.60
CA ILE A 70 -1.09 8.28 -6.28
C ILE A 70 -0.79 9.32 -5.19
N VAL A 71 0.28 10.09 -5.39
CA VAL A 71 0.68 11.17 -4.51
C VAL A 71 -0.41 12.24 -4.43
N ASP A 72 -0.91 12.69 -5.58
CA ASP A 72 -1.95 13.73 -5.66
C ASP A 72 -3.21 13.35 -4.89
N TYR A 73 -3.60 12.06 -4.92
CA TYR A 73 -4.75 11.59 -4.17
C TYR A 73 -4.50 11.58 -2.66
N ILE A 74 -3.33 11.11 -2.21
CA ILE A 74 -2.95 11.12 -0.80
C ILE A 74 -2.93 12.56 -0.28
N ASP A 75 -2.30 13.48 -1.02
CA ASP A 75 -2.24 14.89 -0.68
C ASP A 75 -3.64 15.52 -0.64
N ALA A 76 -4.53 15.16 -1.57
CA ALA A 76 -5.92 15.61 -1.53
C ALA A 76 -6.68 15.13 -0.27
N GLN A 77 -6.38 13.92 0.25
CA GLN A 77 -6.99 13.45 1.50
C GLN A 77 -6.44 14.19 2.72
N PHE A 78 -5.13 14.50 2.73
CA PHE A 78 -4.54 15.33 3.77
C PHE A 78 -5.09 16.74 3.77
N GLU A 79 -5.21 17.36 2.59
CA GLU A 79 -5.79 18.69 2.44
C GLU A 79 -7.25 18.71 2.92
N ALA A 80 -8.05 17.72 2.55
CA ALA A 80 -9.44 17.62 3.00
C ALA A 80 -9.55 17.57 4.54
N TYR A 81 -8.68 16.81 5.20
CA TYR A 81 -8.62 16.73 6.65
C TYR A 81 -8.16 18.05 7.28
N LEU A 82 -7.11 18.67 6.73
CA LEU A 82 -6.60 19.96 7.19
C LEU A 82 -7.66 21.07 7.08
N GLN A 83 -8.40 21.11 5.98
CA GLN A 83 -9.48 22.07 5.79
C GLN A 83 -10.59 21.90 6.85
N GLU A 84 -10.92 20.68 7.26
CA GLU A 84 -11.85 20.45 8.37
C GLU A 84 -11.28 20.93 9.70
N GLU A 85 -10.00 20.68 9.95
CA GLU A 85 -9.31 21.15 11.14
C GLU A 85 -9.24 22.68 11.22
N LEU A 86 -9.19 23.39 10.08
CA LEU A 86 -9.14 24.86 10.05
C LEU A 86 -10.51 25.55 10.20
N LYS A 87 -11.64 24.83 10.13
CA LYS A 87 -12.98 25.42 10.25
C LYS A 87 -13.20 26.12 11.60
N ILE A 88 -14.06 27.13 11.64
CA ILE A 88 -14.43 27.82 12.90
C ILE A 88 -15.38 26.97 13.75
N LYS A 89 -16.37 26.34 13.11
CA LYS A 89 -17.24 25.32 13.72
C LYS A 89 -16.78 23.95 13.23
N ARG A 90 -15.94 23.29 14.01
CA ARG A 90 -15.34 21.99 13.67
C ARG A 90 -16.20 20.87 14.21
N SER A 91 -16.37 19.81 13.43
CA SER A 91 -17.01 18.58 13.87
C SER A 91 -16.09 17.38 13.63
N LEU A 92 -14.89 17.42 14.22
CA LEU A 92 -13.85 16.40 14.03
C LEU A 92 -14.30 14.99 14.46
N PHE A 93 -15.11 14.90 15.52
CA PHE A 93 -15.60 13.61 16.02
C PHE A 93 -16.53 12.89 15.03
N SER A 94 -17.29 13.64 14.23
CA SER A 94 -18.20 13.10 13.21
C SER A 94 -17.60 13.13 11.81
N TYR A 95 -16.37 13.66 11.66
CA TYR A 95 -15.72 13.74 10.37
C TYR A 95 -15.23 12.37 9.94
N HIS A 96 -15.51 12.01 8.69
CA HIS A 96 -15.00 10.77 8.14
C HIS A 96 -13.56 10.97 7.69
N ASP A 97 -12.61 10.40 8.45
CA ASP A 97 -11.20 10.41 8.07
C ASP A 97 -10.97 9.54 6.82
N THR A 98 -10.58 10.18 5.72
CA THR A 98 -10.27 9.52 4.45
C THR A 98 -8.78 9.41 4.17
N ARG A 99 -7.91 9.80 5.12
CA ARG A 99 -6.45 9.70 4.96
C ARG A 99 -6.04 8.24 4.75
N ILE A 100 -5.00 8.05 3.93
CA ILE A 100 -4.46 6.71 3.71
C ILE A 100 -3.58 6.32 4.90
N HIS A 101 -4.07 5.38 5.71
CA HIS A 101 -3.36 4.91 6.90
C HIS A 101 -2.20 3.98 6.57
N VAL A 102 -2.37 3.12 5.55
CA VAL A 102 -1.42 2.07 5.17
C VAL A 102 -1.40 1.92 3.66
N CYS A 103 -0.20 1.79 3.08
CA CYS A 103 0.02 1.48 1.67
C CYS A 103 0.63 0.08 1.55
N LEU A 104 -0.15 -0.87 1.03
CA LEU A 104 0.37 -2.20 0.70
C LEU A 104 1.03 -2.16 -0.69
N TYR A 105 2.36 -2.14 -0.72
CA TYR A 105 3.11 -2.04 -1.96
C TYR A 105 3.44 -3.43 -2.52
N PHE A 106 2.74 -3.85 -3.57
CA PHE A 106 2.99 -5.14 -4.22
C PHE A 106 4.21 -5.08 -5.14
N ILE A 107 5.25 -5.81 -4.76
CA ILE A 107 6.46 -6.07 -5.53
C ILE A 107 6.27 -7.35 -6.33
N SER A 108 6.56 -7.28 -7.63
CA SER A 108 6.45 -8.44 -8.52
C SER A 108 7.54 -9.48 -8.20
N PRO A 109 7.23 -10.79 -8.22
CA PRO A 109 8.14 -11.87 -7.83
C PRO A 109 9.16 -12.17 -8.95
N THR A 110 10.04 -11.22 -9.25
CA THR A 110 11.07 -11.38 -10.29
C THR A 110 12.23 -12.26 -9.84
N GLY A 111 12.43 -12.44 -8.53
CA GLY A 111 13.55 -13.19 -7.94
C GLY A 111 14.91 -12.48 -8.04
N HIS A 112 14.95 -11.26 -8.60
CA HIS A 112 16.20 -10.52 -8.82
C HIS A 112 16.34 -9.31 -7.90
N SER A 113 15.95 -8.13 -8.36
CA SER A 113 16.06 -6.85 -7.66
C SER A 113 14.73 -6.10 -7.75
N LEU A 114 14.61 -5.05 -6.96
CA LEU A 114 13.52 -4.10 -7.05
C LEU A 114 13.56 -3.39 -8.41
N LYS A 115 12.40 -3.17 -9.02
CA LYS A 115 12.33 -2.41 -10.28
C LYS A 115 12.59 -0.94 -9.99
N THR A 116 13.20 -0.22 -10.94
CA THR A 116 13.40 1.23 -10.83
C THR A 116 12.09 1.98 -10.59
N LEU A 117 10.99 1.54 -11.22
CA LEU A 117 9.65 2.07 -10.99
C LEU A 117 9.22 1.94 -9.53
N ASP A 118 9.46 0.77 -8.93
CA ASP A 118 9.07 0.51 -7.54
C ASP A 118 9.88 1.37 -6.58
N LEU A 119 11.17 1.53 -6.86
CA LEU A 119 12.05 2.37 -6.07
C LEU A 119 11.63 3.85 -6.10
N LEU A 120 11.36 4.39 -7.29
CA LEU A 120 10.90 5.77 -7.46
C LEU A 120 9.54 5.99 -6.79
N ALA A 121 8.59 5.07 -6.98
CA ALA A 121 7.27 5.18 -6.39
C ALA A 121 7.32 5.13 -4.86
N MET A 122 8.05 4.17 -4.27
CA MET A 122 8.14 4.07 -2.81
C MET A 122 8.87 5.27 -2.20
N LYS A 123 9.92 5.80 -2.87
CA LYS A 123 10.62 7.01 -2.41
C LYS A 123 9.76 8.27 -2.44
N SER A 124 8.78 8.37 -3.34
CA SER A 124 7.83 9.49 -3.34
C SER A 124 6.70 9.34 -2.32
N LEU A 125 6.45 8.11 -1.85
CA LEU A 125 5.36 7.75 -0.95
C LEU A 125 5.79 7.60 0.52
N ASP A 126 7.07 7.32 0.80
CA ASP A 126 7.57 6.97 2.13
C ASP A 126 7.32 8.06 3.20
N SER A 127 7.42 9.32 2.81
CA SER A 127 7.15 10.48 3.65
C SER A 127 5.67 10.80 3.84
N LYS A 128 4.78 10.17 3.07
CA LYS A 128 3.34 10.46 3.06
C LYS A 128 2.49 9.35 3.65
N VAL A 129 2.91 8.11 3.55
CA VAL A 129 2.11 6.96 3.97
C VAL A 129 2.97 5.85 4.56
N ASN A 130 2.42 5.09 5.50
CA ASN A 130 3.05 3.90 6.04
C ASN A 130 3.12 2.79 4.96
N ILE A 131 4.28 2.62 4.34
CA ILE A 131 4.49 1.61 3.29
C ILE A 131 4.79 0.25 3.91
N ILE A 132 4.02 -0.77 3.51
CA ILE A 132 4.29 -2.18 3.81
C ILE A 132 4.58 -2.89 2.47
N PRO A 133 5.85 -3.20 2.16
CA PRO A 133 6.19 -3.92 0.94
C PRO A 133 5.78 -5.39 1.04
N ILE A 134 5.06 -5.89 0.02
CA ILE A 134 4.58 -7.27 -0.07
C ILE A 134 5.03 -7.87 -1.39
N ILE A 135 5.60 -9.07 -1.35
CA ILE A 135 5.93 -9.82 -2.56
C ILE A 135 4.66 -10.50 -3.06
N GLY A 136 4.15 -10.05 -4.21
CA GLY A 136 2.98 -10.66 -4.86
C GLY A 136 3.31 -12.04 -5.41
N LYS A 137 2.31 -12.94 -5.49
CA LYS A 137 2.43 -14.30 -6.03
C LYS A 137 3.69 -15.04 -5.54
N ALA A 138 3.95 -14.97 -4.23
CA ALA A 138 5.14 -15.54 -3.61
C ALA A 138 5.23 -17.09 -3.73
N ASP A 139 4.11 -17.74 -4.06
CA ASP A 139 4.02 -19.16 -4.42
C ASP A 139 4.82 -19.52 -5.68
N SER A 140 5.15 -18.54 -6.52
CA SER A 140 5.98 -18.73 -7.73
C SER A 140 7.49 -18.79 -7.44
N ILE A 141 7.94 -18.52 -6.21
CA ILE A 141 9.36 -18.49 -5.83
C ILE A 141 9.65 -19.58 -4.80
N SER A 142 10.78 -20.28 -4.92
CA SER A 142 11.19 -21.26 -3.91
C SER A 142 11.54 -20.61 -2.57
N LYS A 143 11.44 -21.35 -1.46
CA LYS A 143 11.73 -20.81 -0.12
C LYS A 143 13.15 -20.25 0.00
N THR A 144 14.13 -20.86 -0.66
CA THR A 144 15.54 -20.44 -0.63
C THR A 144 15.78 -19.17 -1.44
N GLU A 145 15.14 -19.04 -2.60
CA GLU A 145 15.19 -17.83 -3.43
C GLU A 145 14.44 -16.68 -2.78
N LEU A 146 13.30 -16.96 -2.13
CA LEU A 146 12.50 -15.94 -1.44
C LEU A 146 13.30 -15.25 -0.34
N GLN A 147 14.07 -16.00 0.46
CA GLN A 147 14.92 -15.44 1.51
C GLN A 147 16.01 -14.53 0.92
N LYS A 148 16.68 -14.97 -0.15
CA LYS A 148 17.67 -14.14 -0.85
C LYS A 148 17.04 -12.88 -1.44
N PHE A 149 15.84 -13.01 -2.01
CA PHE A 149 15.11 -11.91 -2.63
C PHE A 149 14.66 -10.88 -1.59
N LYS A 150 14.14 -11.31 -0.43
CA LYS A 150 13.80 -10.44 0.71
C LYS A 150 15.01 -9.62 1.17
N ASN A 151 16.14 -10.28 1.43
CA ASN A 151 17.36 -9.61 1.88
C ASN A 151 17.84 -8.56 0.86
N LYS A 152 17.70 -8.88 -0.44
CA LYS A 152 18.09 -7.97 -1.51
C LYS A 152 17.16 -6.76 -1.62
N ILE A 153 15.84 -6.96 -1.54
CA ILE A 153 14.86 -5.87 -1.48
C ILE A 153 15.14 -4.95 -0.29
N MET A 154 15.33 -5.53 0.91
CA MET A 154 15.60 -4.74 2.12
C MET A 154 16.90 -3.93 1.99
N SER A 155 17.96 -4.55 1.45
CA SER A 155 19.23 -3.86 1.20
C SER A 155 19.07 -2.70 0.19
N GLU A 156 18.31 -2.90 -0.88
CA GLU A 156 18.02 -1.86 -1.88
C GLU A 156 17.19 -0.72 -1.29
N LEU A 157 16.20 -1.01 -0.45
CA LEU A 157 15.40 0.01 0.23
C LEU A 157 16.26 0.86 1.18
N VAL A 158 17.09 0.21 2.00
CA VAL A 158 18.00 0.89 2.95
C VAL A 158 19.05 1.73 2.23
N SER A 159 19.70 1.17 1.20
CA SER A 159 20.74 1.89 0.43
C SER A 159 20.21 3.12 -0.31
N ASN A 160 18.93 3.12 -0.69
CA ASN A 160 18.29 4.27 -1.34
C ASN A 160 17.57 5.22 -0.37
N GLY A 161 17.58 4.89 0.93
CA GLY A 161 16.98 5.68 2.00
C GLY A 161 15.45 5.68 2.02
N VAL A 162 14.81 4.66 1.47
CA VAL A 162 13.34 4.54 1.46
C VAL A 162 12.86 4.08 2.83
N GLN A 163 11.99 4.87 3.46
CA GLN A 163 11.42 4.50 4.75
C GLN A 163 10.19 3.62 4.58
N ILE A 164 10.22 2.45 5.22
CA ILE A 164 9.07 1.55 5.30
C ILE A 164 8.52 1.53 6.72
N TYR A 165 7.25 1.14 6.85
CA TYR A 165 6.62 1.01 8.15
C TYR A 165 7.31 -0.08 8.97
N GLN A 166 7.68 0.27 10.21
CA GLN A 166 8.17 -0.66 11.20
C GLN A 166 7.08 -0.91 12.23
N PHE A 167 6.79 -2.17 12.51
CA PHE A 167 5.84 -2.54 13.54
C PHE A 167 6.36 -2.07 14.91
N PRO A 168 5.49 -1.46 15.74
CA PRO A 168 5.90 -0.90 17.02
C PRO A 168 6.45 -2.00 17.94
N THR A 169 7.59 -1.75 18.58
CA THR A 169 8.24 -2.70 19.50
C THR A 169 8.19 -2.26 20.96
N ASP A 170 7.49 -1.16 21.24
CA ASP A 170 7.42 -0.55 22.57
C ASP A 170 6.63 -1.38 23.58
N ASP A 171 5.69 -2.20 23.11
CA ASP A 171 4.91 -3.11 23.96
C ASP A 171 5.63 -4.45 24.11
N GLU A 172 6.08 -4.76 25.33
CA GLU A 172 6.82 -5.99 25.65
C GLU A 172 6.08 -7.29 25.29
N THR A 173 4.75 -7.27 25.23
CA THR A 173 3.93 -8.45 24.89
C THR A 173 4.00 -8.80 23.40
N ILE A 174 4.20 -7.80 22.54
CA ILE A 174 4.20 -7.91 21.08
C ILE A 174 5.58 -7.65 20.47
N SER A 175 6.53 -7.10 21.25
CA SER A 175 7.85 -6.70 20.76
C SER A 175 8.62 -7.87 20.17
N LYS A 176 8.54 -9.06 20.76
CA LYS A 176 9.21 -10.27 20.24
C LYS A 176 8.71 -10.66 18.86
N ILE A 177 7.41 -10.55 18.62
CA ILE A 177 6.78 -10.89 17.34
C ILE A 177 7.10 -9.79 16.32
N ASN A 178 6.92 -8.52 16.70
CA ASN A 178 7.15 -7.38 15.82
C ASN A 178 8.63 -7.23 15.43
N THR A 179 9.56 -7.57 16.33
CA THR A 179 11.00 -7.62 16.00
C THR A 179 11.30 -8.66 14.93
N ILE A 180 10.65 -9.83 14.97
CA ILE A 180 10.80 -10.85 13.92
C ILE A 180 10.20 -10.36 12.60
N MET A 181 9.09 -9.61 12.65
CA MET A 181 8.40 -9.09 11.47
C MET A 181 9.12 -7.89 10.83
N ASN A 182 9.96 -7.19 11.58
CA ASN A 182 10.74 -6.04 11.11
C ASN A 182 12.08 -6.44 10.44
N VAL A 183 12.45 -7.73 10.45
CA VAL A 183 13.73 -8.26 9.92
C VAL A 183 13.54 -8.93 8.56
#